data_AF-A0A109UN46-F1
#
_entry.id   AF-A0A109UN46-F1
#
_cell.length_a   1.000
_cell.length_b   1.000
_cell.length_c   1.000
_cell.angle_alpha   90.00
_cell.angle_beta   90.00
_cell.angle_gamma   90.00
#
_symmetry.space_group_name_H-M   'P 1'
#
loop_
_entity.id
_entity.type
_entity.pdbx_description
1 polymer ?
#
loop_
_entity_poly.entity_id
_entity_poly.type
_entity_poly.pdbx_seq_one_letter_code
_entity_poly.pdbx_strand_id
1 'polypeptide(L)'
;MKNIGVLAFARFLKLLANTTKVAAYGFHYLFPDKRFIIPERAPPLWRSRRSSRIPRTLWQTNFTNRATLPVYLNYLCNRLLAPCYEYRFLITEDRASFIEANFSPEIFAAYSRLQVGAAQADYWRVLVLHKRGGVYLDIDAHVVWPLDRIVKPAFDELFIATKRGEISNYFIASAPNNPHLQRVAEAIRENIEDDSEKNIFELTGPGVFNKVLSRDAVRTRLYRYTCNQGNFTNEHFQYIDKPEGKWTRQQQQIDVVRKLEPGE
;
A
#
# COMPACT_ATOMS: atom_id res chain seq x y z
N MET A 1 19.41 6.01 -18.71
CA MET A 1 19.31 4.53 -18.72
C MET A 1 18.12 4.15 -19.57
N LYS A 2 18.34 3.42 -20.67
CA LYS A 2 17.28 3.07 -21.61
C LYS A 2 16.21 2.24 -20.90
N ASN A 3 14.93 2.58 -21.11
CA ASN A 3 13.75 1.91 -20.55
C ASN A 3 13.78 0.37 -20.68
N ILE A 4 14.54 -0.15 -21.65
CA ILE A 4 14.76 -1.58 -21.90
C ILE A 4 15.39 -2.31 -20.70
N GLY A 5 16.42 -1.73 -20.05
CA GLY A 5 17.11 -2.41 -18.94
C GLY A 5 16.20 -2.61 -17.72
N VAL A 6 15.37 -1.59 -17.41
CA VAL A 6 14.36 -1.68 -16.35
C VAL A 6 13.33 -2.76 -16.68
N LEU A 7 12.86 -2.83 -17.93
CA LEU A 7 11.88 -3.84 -18.35
C LEU A 7 12.44 -5.25 -18.32
N ALA A 8 13.69 -5.45 -18.76
CA ALA A 8 14.34 -6.76 -18.72
C ALA A 8 14.45 -7.28 -17.29
N PHE A 9 14.90 -6.43 -16.35
CA PHE A 9 14.96 -6.79 -14.94
C PHE A 9 13.57 -7.00 -14.33
N ALA A 10 12.59 -6.15 -14.64
CA ALA A 10 11.22 -6.34 -14.19
C ALA A 10 10.63 -7.68 -14.63
N ARG A 11 10.95 -8.13 -15.86
CA ARG A 11 10.55 -9.45 -16.38
C ARG A 11 11.27 -10.60 -15.67
N PHE A 12 12.57 -10.47 -15.46
CA PHE A 12 13.34 -11.45 -14.68
C PHE A 12 12.76 -11.59 -13.26
N LEU A 13 12.52 -10.46 -12.58
CA LEU A 13 11.96 -10.46 -11.24
C LEU A 13 10.56 -11.07 -11.20
N LYS A 14 9.73 -10.80 -12.22
CA LYS A 14 8.41 -11.42 -12.36
C LYS A 14 8.51 -12.94 -12.55
N LEU A 15 9.47 -13.42 -13.33
CA LEU A 15 9.70 -14.86 -13.51
C LEU A 15 10.08 -15.51 -12.17
N LEU A 16 11.07 -14.95 -11.48
CA LEU A 16 11.51 -15.42 -10.15
C LEU A 16 10.34 -15.43 -9.14
N ALA A 17 9.56 -14.36 -9.10
CA ALA A 17 8.40 -14.24 -8.22
C ALA A 17 7.35 -15.33 -8.49
N ASN A 18 7.04 -15.60 -9.76
CA ASN A 18 6.09 -16.66 -10.10
C ASN A 18 6.65 -18.06 -9.80
N THR A 19 7.93 -18.33 -10.06
CA THR A 19 8.56 -19.61 -9.71
C THR A 19 8.49 -19.87 -8.21
N THR A 20 8.85 -18.88 -7.39
CA THR A 20 8.80 -19.01 -5.92
C THR A 20 7.36 -19.15 -5.40
N LYS A 21 6.39 -18.46 -6.02
CA LYS A 21 4.95 -18.62 -5.71
C LYS A 21 4.46 -20.04 -5.98
N VAL A 22 4.84 -20.65 -7.11
CA VAL A 22 4.47 -22.04 -7.42
C VAL A 22 5.10 -23.01 -6.43
N ALA A 23 6.40 -22.85 -6.14
CA ALA A 23 7.10 -23.68 -5.14
C ALA A 23 6.46 -23.58 -3.74
N ALA A 24 5.89 -22.43 -3.39
CA ALA A 24 5.25 -22.23 -2.10
C ALA A 24 3.99 -23.07 -1.89
N TYR A 25 3.32 -23.54 -2.95
CA TYR A 25 2.23 -24.51 -2.79
C TYR A 25 2.75 -25.82 -2.21
N GLY A 26 3.85 -26.36 -2.73
CA GLY A 26 4.50 -27.54 -2.18
C GLY A 26 5.02 -27.32 -0.76
N PHE A 27 5.58 -26.13 -0.49
CA PHE A 27 6.02 -25.75 0.86
C PHE A 27 4.87 -25.78 1.87
N HIS A 28 3.74 -25.12 1.59
CA HIS A 28 2.60 -25.09 2.51
C HIS A 28 1.79 -26.38 2.51
N TYR A 29 1.93 -27.23 1.49
CA TYR A 29 1.43 -28.61 1.56
C TYR A 29 2.18 -29.43 2.62
N LEU A 30 3.52 -29.31 2.67
CA LEU A 30 4.36 -30.02 3.65
C LEU A 30 4.34 -29.34 5.04
N PHE A 31 4.17 -28.01 5.09
CA PHE A 31 4.24 -27.21 6.30
C PHE A 31 3.02 -26.24 6.40
N PRO A 32 1.80 -26.75 6.55
CA PRO A 32 0.56 -25.97 6.43
C PRO A 32 0.45 -24.76 7.37
N ASP A 33 0.97 -24.90 8.59
CA ASP A 33 0.88 -23.87 9.63
C ASP A 33 2.11 -22.96 9.71
N LYS A 34 3.11 -23.17 8.84
CA LYS A 34 4.34 -22.39 8.88
C LYS A 34 4.06 -20.96 8.43
N ARG A 35 4.34 -20.01 9.32
CA ARG A 35 4.28 -18.57 9.06
C ARG A 35 5.61 -17.91 9.42
N PHE A 36 5.86 -16.77 8.79
CA PHE A 36 7.03 -15.92 8.99
C PHE A 36 6.56 -14.60 9.59
N ILE A 37 7.39 -13.97 10.42
CA ILE A 37 7.05 -12.69 11.05
C ILE A 37 7.64 -11.55 10.22
N ILE A 38 6.77 -10.67 9.74
CA ILE A 38 7.18 -9.38 9.18
C ILE A 38 7.45 -8.44 10.37
N PRO A 39 8.66 -7.87 10.49
CA PRO A 39 8.97 -6.98 11.61
C PRO A 39 8.23 -5.65 11.44
N GLU A 40 7.69 -5.11 12.53
CA GLU A 40 7.06 -3.77 12.57
C GLU A 40 8.03 -2.68 12.09
N ARG A 41 9.32 -2.86 12.39
CA ARG A 41 10.41 -1.95 12.01
C ARG A 41 11.64 -2.75 11.60
N ALA A 42 12.26 -2.35 10.48
CA ALA A 42 13.61 -2.78 10.14
C ALA A 42 14.46 -1.57 9.70
N PRO A 43 15.70 -1.42 10.19
CA PRO A 43 16.58 -0.34 9.76
C PRO A 43 16.94 -0.48 8.27
N PRO A 44 17.41 0.60 7.61
CA PRO A 44 17.97 0.50 6.27
C PRO A 44 19.19 -0.43 6.26
N LEU A 45 19.34 -1.19 5.17
CA LEU A 45 20.50 -2.06 4.96
C LEU A 45 21.80 -1.27 4.81
N TRP A 46 21.72 -0.06 4.25
CA TRP A 46 22.80 0.93 4.27
C TRP A 46 22.27 2.35 4.29
N ARG A 47 23.04 3.28 4.86
CA ARG A 47 22.61 4.68 4.96
C ARG A 47 22.90 5.43 3.66
N SER A 48 21.90 6.13 3.13
CA SER A 48 22.11 7.10 2.04
C SER A 48 22.55 8.45 2.61
N ARG A 49 23.58 9.06 2.01
CA ARG A 49 24.06 10.42 2.36
C ARG A 49 23.32 11.54 1.63
N ARG A 50 22.43 11.20 0.68
CA ARG A 50 21.72 12.19 -0.14
C ARG A 50 20.47 12.67 0.59
N SER A 51 20.29 13.98 0.74
CA SER A 51 18.99 14.53 1.14
C SER A 51 17.91 14.14 0.12
N SER A 52 16.66 14.05 0.57
CA SER A 52 15.50 13.70 -0.25
C SER A 52 14.28 14.36 0.34
N ARG A 53 13.41 14.94 -0.50
CA ARG A 53 12.16 15.56 -0.05
C ARG A 53 11.14 14.51 0.40
N ILE A 54 11.07 13.39 -0.32
CA ILE A 54 10.37 12.18 0.13
C ILE A 54 11.27 11.43 1.13
N PRO A 55 10.85 11.26 2.40
CA PRO A 55 11.61 10.51 3.39
C PRO A 55 11.90 9.08 2.95
N ARG A 56 13.03 8.51 3.40
CA ARG A 56 13.39 7.11 3.10
C ARG A 56 12.75 6.13 4.08
N THR A 57 11.44 6.16 4.12
CA THR A 57 10.62 5.20 4.87
C THR A 57 9.74 4.44 3.90
N LEU A 58 9.78 3.11 3.98
CA LEU A 58 8.91 2.21 3.25
C LEU A 58 7.82 1.70 4.18
N TRP A 59 6.59 2.15 3.95
CA TRP A 59 5.38 1.79 4.67
C TRP A 59 4.67 0.63 3.96
N GLN A 60 4.28 -0.37 4.73
CA GLN A 60 3.34 -1.41 4.31
C GLN A 60 2.37 -1.70 5.46
N THR A 61 1.24 -2.34 5.15
CA THR A 61 0.29 -2.82 6.16
C THR A 61 -0.34 -4.12 5.70
N ASN A 62 -0.79 -4.92 6.65
CA ASN A 62 -1.62 -6.09 6.42
C ASN A 62 -2.48 -6.35 7.66
N PHE A 63 -3.44 -7.27 7.59
CA PHE A 63 -4.25 -7.59 8.77
C PHE A 63 -3.46 -8.31 9.89
N THR A 64 -2.30 -8.89 9.57
CA THR A 64 -1.41 -9.57 10.52
C THR A 64 0.04 -9.47 10.07
N ASN A 65 0.98 -9.58 11.02
CA ASN A 65 2.41 -9.71 10.75
C ASN A 65 2.84 -11.17 10.47
N ARG A 66 1.96 -12.15 10.67
CA ARG A 66 2.19 -13.57 10.37
C ARG A 66 1.93 -13.83 8.88
N ALA A 67 3.00 -13.86 8.10
CA ALA A 67 2.95 -13.99 6.65
C ALA A 67 3.22 -15.43 6.18
N THR A 68 2.55 -15.82 5.10
CA THR A 68 2.94 -17.01 4.32
C THR A 68 4.28 -16.77 3.62
N LEU A 69 4.97 -17.86 3.25
CA LEU A 69 6.25 -17.79 2.51
C LEU A 69 6.20 -16.81 1.31
N PRO A 70 5.19 -16.84 0.41
CA PRO A 70 5.10 -15.90 -0.71
C PRO A 70 5.05 -14.42 -0.32
N VAL A 71 4.27 -14.09 0.70
CA VAL A 71 4.14 -12.73 1.22
C VAL A 71 5.46 -12.29 1.87
N TYR A 72 6.11 -13.18 2.62
CA TYR A 72 7.40 -12.90 3.25
C TYR A 72 8.53 -12.71 2.21
N LEU A 73 8.56 -13.51 1.15
CA LEU A 73 9.51 -13.34 0.03
C LEU A 73 9.27 -12.01 -0.70
N ASN A 74 8.01 -11.58 -0.87
CA ASN A 74 7.68 -10.27 -1.43
C ASN A 74 8.27 -9.13 -0.57
N TYR A 75 8.09 -9.21 0.75
CA TYR A 75 8.70 -8.30 1.71
C TYR A 75 10.23 -8.26 1.58
N LEU A 76 10.91 -9.41 1.58
CA LEU A 76 12.36 -9.49 1.45
C LEU A 76 12.85 -8.89 0.12
N CYS A 77 12.16 -9.16 -0.98
CA CYS A 77 12.46 -8.56 -2.28
C CYS A 77 12.40 -7.03 -2.22
N ASN A 78 11.36 -6.47 -1.61
CA ASN A 78 11.25 -5.03 -1.43
C ASN A 78 12.35 -4.47 -0.53
N ARG A 79 12.80 -5.18 0.51
CA ARG A 79 13.94 -4.76 1.33
C ARG A 79 15.24 -4.68 0.51
N LEU A 80 15.48 -5.66 -0.36
CA LEU A 80 16.66 -5.68 -1.24
C LEU A 80 16.62 -4.57 -2.29
N LEU A 81 15.43 -4.23 -2.81
CA LEU A 81 15.25 -3.16 -3.79
C LEU A 81 15.12 -1.76 -3.16
N ALA A 82 14.85 -1.66 -1.87
CA ALA A 82 14.81 -0.42 -1.10
C ALA A 82 15.85 -0.40 0.05
N PRO A 83 17.14 -0.64 -0.23
CA PRO A 83 18.14 -0.91 0.80
C PRO A 83 18.47 0.32 1.66
N CYS A 84 18.27 1.53 1.12
CA CYS A 84 18.42 2.78 1.86
C CYS A 84 17.19 3.19 2.68
N TYR A 85 16.10 2.42 2.61
CA TYR A 85 14.83 2.76 3.24
C TYR A 85 14.70 2.02 4.56
N GLU A 86 14.32 2.77 5.59
CA GLU A 86 13.79 2.21 6.81
C GLU A 86 12.43 1.57 6.51
N TYR A 87 12.21 0.35 6.99
CA TYR A 87 10.94 -0.33 6.87
C TYR A 87 10.04 -0.03 8.06
N ARG A 88 8.75 0.19 7.79
CA ARG A 88 7.67 0.34 8.77
C ARG A 88 6.48 -0.48 8.32
N PHE A 89 5.97 -1.30 9.22
CA PHE A 89 4.83 -2.17 8.98
C PHE A 89 3.86 -2.09 10.15
N LEU A 90 2.59 -1.84 9.85
CA LEU A 90 1.53 -1.76 10.84
C LEU A 90 0.48 -2.83 10.55
N ILE A 91 0.01 -3.54 11.59
CA ILE A 91 -1.20 -4.35 11.48
C ILE A 91 -2.46 -3.50 11.64
N THR A 92 -3.65 -4.11 11.51
CA THR A 92 -4.94 -3.38 11.56
C THR A 92 -5.06 -2.50 12.80
N GLU A 93 -4.74 -3.06 13.96
CA GLU A 93 -4.88 -2.44 15.26
C GLU A 93 -3.93 -1.24 15.39
N ASP A 94 -2.67 -1.41 14.97
CA ASP A 94 -1.66 -0.34 15.02
C ASP A 94 -2.03 0.86 14.13
N ARG A 95 -2.76 0.64 13.02
CA ARG A 95 -3.22 1.74 12.16
C ARG A 95 -4.18 2.66 12.90
N ALA A 96 -5.12 2.10 13.66
CA ALA A 96 -6.09 2.88 14.43
C ALA A 96 -5.36 3.72 15.49
N SER A 97 -4.47 3.10 16.28
CA SER A 97 -3.66 3.80 17.28
C SER A 97 -2.77 4.89 16.68
N PHE A 98 -2.22 4.65 15.48
CA PHE A 98 -1.46 5.68 14.77
C PHE A 98 -2.32 6.88 14.42
N ILE A 99 -3.56 6.66 13.95
CA ILE A 99 -4.45 7.75 13.53
C ILE A 99 -4.90 8.55 14.76
N GLU A 100 -5.37 7.87 15.80
CA GLU A 100 -5.78 8.49 17.07
C GLU A 100 -4.68 9.38 17.66
N ALA A 101 -3.43 8.92 17.65
CA ALA A 101 -2.31 9.66 18.23
C ALA A 101 -1.79 10.82 17.35
N ASN A 102 -2.14 10.91 16.07
CA ASN A 102 -1.50 11.85 15.13
C ASN A 102 -2.46 12.81 14.41
N PHE A 103 -3.77 12.56 14.45
CA PHE A 103 -4.79 13.29 13.73
C PHE A 103 -5.91 13.76 14.68
N SER A 104 -6.80 14.61 14.16
CA SER A 104 -7.89 15.16 14.93
C SER A 104 -8.96 14.11 15.24
N PRO A 105 -9.78 14.34 16.29
CA PRO A 105 -10.89 13.44 16.63
C PRO A 105 -11.84 13.15 15.46
N GLU A 106 -12.06 14.13 14.57
CA GLU A 106 -12.93 13.98 13.40
C GLU A 106 -12.36 12.97 12.39
N ILE A 107 -11.05 13.05 12.10
CA ILE A 107 -10.38 12.09 11.21
C ILE A 107 -10.41 10.69 11.82
N PHE A 108 -10.16 10.59 13.12
CA PHE A 108 -10.19 9.30 13.82
C PHE A 108 -11.60 8.70 13.88
N ALA A 109 -12.63 9.52 14.09
CA ALA A 109 -14.03 9.09 14.06
C ALA A 109 -14.43 8.57 12.67
N ALA A 110 -14.11 9.32 11.60
CA ALA A 110 -14.35 8.87 10.23
C ALA A 110 -13.62 7.55 9.93
N TYR A 111 -12.34 7.43 10.30
CA TYR A 111 -11.59 6.18 10.15
C TYR A 111 -12.25 5.01 10.88
N SER A 112 -12.70 5.24 12.12
CA SER A 112 -13.29 4.21 12.99
C SER A 112 -14.64 3.70 12.49
N ARG A 113 -15.33 4.44 11.60
CA ARG A 113 -16.54 3.98 10.92
C ARG A 113 -16.26 2.94 9.84
N LEU A 114 -15.04 2.84 9.30
CA LEU A 114 -14.69 1.87 8.26
C LEU A 114 -14.63 0.45 8.83
N GLN A 115 -15.45 -0.45 8.29
CA GLN A 115 -15.57 -1.85 8.75
C GLN A 115 -14.71 -2.81 7.93
N VAL A 116 -14.38 -2.47 6.69
CA VAL A 116 -13.60 -3.32 5.78
C VAL A 116 -12.12 -2.94 5.83
N GLY A 117 -11.27 -3.94 6.08
CA GLY A 117 -9.82 -3.74 6.28
C GLY A 117 -9.08 -3.12 5.09
N ALA A 118 -9.57 -3.31 3.86
CA ALA A 118 -9.02 -2.66 2.68
C ALA A 118 -9.35 -1.15 2.63
N ALA A 119 -10.58 -0.76 2.95
CA ALA A 119 -10.97 0.65 3.04
C ALA A 119 -10.18 1.37 4.15
N GLN A 120 -10.01 0.70 5.29
CA GLN A 120 -9.12 1.18 6.36
C GLN A 120 -7.67 1.36 5.87
N ALA A 121 -7.12 0.42 5.10
CA ALA A 121 -5.77 0.54 4.55
C ALA A 121 -5.65 1.67 3.51
N ASP A 122 -6.70 1.89 2.72
CA ASP A 122 -6.81 2.98 1.74
C ASP A 122 -6.78 4.36 2.40
N TYR A 123 -7.50 4.57 3.49
CA TYR A 123 -7.43 5.84 4.20
C TYR A 123 -6.10 6.00 4.96
N TRP A 124 -5.67 4.95 5.67
CA TRP A 124 -4.42 4.97 6.44
C TRP A 124 -3.19 5.29 5.58
N ARG A 125 -3.07 4.70 4.37
CA ARG A 125 -1.89 4.95 3.51
C ARG A 125 -1.77 6.42 3.10
N VAL A 126 -2.89 7.10 2.92
CA VAL A 126 -2.92 8.54 2.59
C VAL A 126 -2.51 9.34 3.83
N LEU A 127 -3.11 9.04 4.98
CA LEU A 127 -2.83 9.73 6.24
C LEU A 127 -1.37 9.57 6.67
N VAL A 128 -0.83 8.35 6.71
CA VAL A 128 0.56 8.11 7.12
C VAL A 128 1.55 8.86 6.23
N LEU A 129 1.31 8.88 4.91
CA LEU A 129 2.15 9.60 3.97
C LEU A 129 1.97 11.12 4.07
N HIS A 130 0.77 11.63 4.32
CA HIS A 130 0.57 13.05 4.57
C HIS A 130 1.32 13.50 5.83
N LYS A 131 1.24 12.74 6.93
CA LYS A 131 1.89 13.09 8.21
C LYS A 131 3.40 12.92 8.19
N ARG A 132 3.89 11.79 7.67
CA ARG A 132 5.29 11.35 7.81
C ARG A 132 6.06 11.36 6.50
N GLY A 133 5.38 11.45 5.36
CA GLY A 133 5.97 11.17 4.06
C GLY A 133 6.44 9.72 3.91
N GLY A 134 7.12 9.47 2.80
CA GLY A 134 7.76 8.20 2.50
C GLY A 134 7.21 7.55 1.25
N VAL A 135 7.32 6.23 1.19
CA VAL A 135 6.80 5.39 0.11
C VAL A 135 5.90 4.35 0.73
N TYR A 136 4.67 4.24 0.25
CA TYR A 136 3.76 3.16 0.55
C TYR A 136 3.73 2.13 -0.58
N LEU A 137 3.65 0.84 -0.22
CA LEU A 137 3.37 -0.28 -1.12
C LEU A 137 2.31 -1.19 -0.51
N ASP A 138 1.36 -1.68 -1.30
CA ASP A 138 0.53 -2.81 -0.89
C ASP A 138 1.40 -4.02 -0.54
N ILE A 139 0.92 -4.88 0.37
CA ILE A 139 1.70 -6.02 0.89
C ILE A 139 2.05 -7.06 -0.17
N ASP A 140 1.25 -7.14 -1.23
CA ASP A 140 1.43 -8.01 -2.40
C ASP A 140 2.08 -7.30 -3.59
N ALA A 141 2.47 -6.03 -3.41
CA ALA A 141 3.17 -5.24 -4.41
C ALA A 141 4.69 -5.29 -4.22
N HIS A 142 5.44 -5.22 -5.32
CA HIS A 142 6.89 -5.07 -5.29
C HIS A 142 7.40 -4.09 -6.35
N VAL A 143 8.42 -3.33 -5.98
CA VAL A 143 9.10 -2.45 -6.92
C VAL A 143 9.86 -3.27 -7.96
N VAL A 144 9.99 -2.71 -9.17
CA VAL A 144 10.60 -3.43 -10.30
C VAL A 144 12.04 -3.00 -10.58
N TRP A 145 12.59 -2.12 -9.76
CA TRP A 145 13.94 -1.56 -9.88
C TRP A 145 14.33 -0.94 -8.52
N PRO A 146 15.63 -0.69 -8.23
CA PRO A 146 16.00 -0.06 -6.97
C PRO A 146 15.23 1.24 -6.69
N LEU A 147 14.65 1.38 -5.50
CA LEU A 147 13.67 2.41 -5.17
C LEU A 147 14.27 3.83 -5.26
N ASP A 148 15.52 4.05 -4.84
CA ASP A 148 16.23 5.34 -5.04
C ASP A 148 16.43 5.71 -6.52
N ARG A 149 16.31 4.74 -7.44
CA ARG A 149 16.35 4.99 -8.90
C ARG A 149 14.95 5.29 -9.44
N ILE A 150 13.89 4.90 -8.72
CA ILE A 150 12.49 5.15 -9.08
C ILE A 150 12.04 6.51 -8.52
N VAL A 151 12.18 6.71 -7.20
CA VAL A 151 11.80 7.93 -6.48
C VAL A 151 13.04 8.81 -6.39
N LYS A 152 13.04 9.92 -7.13
CA LYS A 152 14.19 10.83 -7.16
C LYS A 152 14.19 11.77 -5.95
N PRO A 153 15.37 12.16 -5.44
CA PRO A 153 15.47 13.06 -4.29
C PRO A 153 14.68 14.37 -4.37
N ALA A 154 14.52 14.91 -5.59
CA ALA A 154 13.82 16.17 -5.85
C ALA A 154 12.30 16.02 -6.03
N PHE A 155 11.76 14.80 -5.99
CA PHE A 155 10.32 14.59 -6.11
C PHE A 155 9.62 14.95 -4.80
N ASP A 156 8.49 15.64 -4.91
CA ASP A 156 7.55 15.86 -3.80
C ASP A 156 6.49 14.75 -3.75
N GLU A 157 6.29 14.05 -4.86
CA GLU A 157 5.38 12.92 -5.00
C GLU A 157 5.72 12.04 -6.20
N LEU A 158 5.20 10.82 -6.19
CA LEU A 158 5.13 9.93 -7.34
C LEU A 158 3.97 8.95 -7.18
N PHE A 159 3.06 8.95 -8.14
CA PHE A 159 1.97 8.00 -8.25
C PHE A 159 2.19 7.01 -9.40
N ILE A 160 1.50 5.87 -9.35
CA ILE A 160 1.46 4.94 -10.48
C ILE A 160 0.30 5.27 -11.40
N ALA A 161 0.59 5.26 -12.70
CA ALA A 161 -0.43 5.25 -13.75
C ALA A 161 -0.63 3.83 -14.30
N THR A 162 -1.90 3.44 -14.48
CA THR A 162 -2.29 2.22 -15.20
C THR A 162 -2.01 2.35 -16.69
N LYS A 163 -2.20 1.28 -17.46
CA LYS A 163 -2.10 1.35 -18.93
C LYS A 163 -3.14 2.32 -19.52
N ARG A 164 -4.27 2.52 -18.85
CA ARG A 164 -5.37 3.40 -19.26
C ARG A 164 -5.15 4.86 -18.85
N GLY A 165 -4.09 5.14 -18.09
CA GLY A 165 -3.77 6.49 -17.61
C GLY A 165 -4.34 6.80 -16.23
N GLU A 166 -5.19 5.95 -15.67
CA GLU A 166 -5.74 6.14 -14.32
C GLU A 166 -4.63 6.07 -13.26
N ILE A 167 -4.78 6.85 -12.21
CA ILE A 167 -3.94 6.77 -11.02
C ILE A 167 -4.35 5.55 -10.19
N SER A 168 -3.38 4.81 -9.69
CA SER A 168 -3.60 3.73 -8.74
C SER A 168 -2.95 4.06 -7.39
N ASN A 169 -3.50 3.52 -6.30
CA ASN A 169 -3.09 3.82 -4.93
C ASN A 169 -2.24 2.71 -4.27
N TYR A 170 -1.94 1.59 -4.95
CA TYR A 170 -1.10 0.50 -4.39
C TYR A 170 0.40 0.88 -4.29
N PHE A 171 0.80 2.00 -4.90
CA PHE A 171 2.11 2.62 -4.75
C PHE A 171 1.89 4.13 -4.67
N ILE A 172 2.40 4.76 -3.62
CA ILE A 172 2.43 6.21 -3.48
C ILE A 172 3.77 6.59 -2.85
N ALA A 173 4.49 7.53 -3.45
CA ALA A 173 5.59 8.21 -2.78
C ALA A 173 5.20 9.66 -2.55
N SER A 174 5.45 10.20 -1.36
CA SER A 174 5.09 11.59 -1.05
C SER A 174 5.97 12.21 0.03
N ALA A 175 6.25 13.50 -0.12
CA ALA A 175 6.80 14.32 0.94
C ALA A 175 5.71 14.55 2.01
N PRO A 176 6.09 14.76 3.29
CA PRO A 176 5.12 15.13 4.31
C PRO A 176 4.42 16.45 3.92
N ASN A 177 3.17 16.62 4.38
CA ASN A 177 2.31 17.78 4.13
C ASN A 177 2.04 18.07 2.65
N ASN A 178 2.04 17.04 1.80
CA ASN A 178 1.74 17.18 0.38
C ASN A 178 0.26 17.59 0.17
N PRO A 179 -0.01 18.69 -0.57
CA PRO A 179 -1.37 19.22 -0.74
C PRO A 179 -2.26 18.31 -1.60
N HIS A 180 -1.70 17.49 -2.49
CA HIS A 180 -2.47 16.51 -3.26
C HIS A 180 -2.96 15.37 -2.37
N LEU A 181 -2.12 14.85 -1.48
CA LEU A 181 -2.55 13.86 -0.49
C LEU A 181 -3.53 14.44 0.53
N GLN A 182 -3.40 15.72 0.89
CA GLN A 182 -4.39 16.38 1.75
C GLN A 182 -5.77 16.41 1.08
N ARG A 183 -5.84 16.79 -0.20
CA ARG A 183 -7.10 16.77 -0.97
C ARG A 183 -7.71 15.37 -1.08
N VAL A 184 -6.87 14.34 -1.27
CA VAL A 184 -7.33 12.94 -1.27
C VAL A 184 -7.85 12.54 0.11
N ALA A 185 -7.12 12.85 1.19
CA ALA A 185 -7.53 12.52 2.55
C ALA A 185 -8.89 13.14 2.89
N GLU A 186 -9.06 14.41 2.51
CA GLU A 186 -10.31 15.15 2.73
C GLU A 186 -11.47 14.54 1.94
N ALA A 187 -11.28 14.24 0.66
CA ALA A 187 -12.31 13.61 -0.14
C ALA A 187 -12.69 12.20 0.36
N ILE A 188 -11.73 11.43 0.90
CA ILE A 188 -12.03 10.15 1.56
C ILE A 188 -12.89 10.39 2.81
N ARG A 189 -12.54 11.38 3.65
CA ARG A 189 -13.30 11.75 4.85
C ARG A 189 -14.74 12.15 4.49
N GLU A 190 -14.90 13.05 3.52
CA GLU A 190 -16.21 13.51 3.02
C GLU A 190 -17.05 12.34 2.50
N ASN A 191 -16.45 11.43 1.71
CA ASN A 191 -17.14 10.24 1.23
C ASN A 191 -17.64 9.33 2.38
N ILE A 192 -16.85 9.17 3.45
CA ILE A 192 -17.24 8.39 4.63
C ILE A 192 -18.38 9.08 5.39
N GLU A 193 -18.35 10.41 5.48
CA GLU A 193 -19.37 11.20 6.15
C GLU A 193 -20.71 11.18 5.42
N ASP A 194 -20.67 11.38 4.11
CA ASP A 194 -21.83 11.36 3.22
C ASP A 194 -22.46 9.95 3.13
N ASP A 195 -21.64 8.90 3.21
CA ASP A 195 -22.07 7.49 3.22
C ASP A 195 -22.99 7.07 2.04
N SER A 196 -22.94 7.79 0.92
CA SER A 196 -23.70 7.45 -0.30
C SER A 196 -22.99 6.40 -1.16
N GLU A 197 -21.66 6.43 -1.19
CA GLU A 197 -20.85 5.48 -1.96
C GLU A 197 -20.55 4.22 -1.15
N LYS A 198 -20.82 3.05 -1.72
CA LYS A 198 -20.65 1.75 -1.05
C LYS A 198 -19.51 0.92 -1.64
N ASN A 199 -19.04 1.27 -2.83
CA ASN A 199 -17.91 0.61 -3.46
C ASN A 199 -16.59 1.14 -2.90
N ILE A 200 -15.78 0.25 -2.31
CA ILE A 200 -14.48 0.63 -1.71
C ILE A 200 -13.57 1.36 -2.70
N PHE A 201 -13.64 0.98 -3.98
CA PHE A 201 -12.84 1.59 -5.04
C PHE A 201 -13.13 3.10 -5.20
N GLU A 202 -14.40 3.50 -5.11
CA GLU A 202 -14.86 4.89 -5.26
C GLU A 202 -14.93 5.63 -3.92
N LEU A 203 -15.16 4.91 -2.82
CA LEU A 203 -15.25 5.46 -1.46
C LEU A 203 -13.88 5.90 -0.92
N THR A 204 -12.89 4.99 -0.97
CA THR A 204 -11.57 5.18 -0.34
C THR A 204 -10.39 4.87 -1.28
N GLY A 205 -10.65 4.10 -2.33
CA GLY A 205 -9.63 3.53 -3.22
C GLY A 205 -9.20 4.44 -4.37
N PRO A 206 -8.70 3.84 -5.48
CA PRO A 206 -8.22 4.60 -6.63
C PRO A 206 -9.24 5.56 -7.27
N GLY A 207 -10.54 5.30 -7.15
CA GLY A 207 -11.59 6.17 -7.68
C GLY A 207 -11.48 7.59 -7.13
N VAL A 208 -11.24 7.73 -5.82
CA VAL A 208 -11.04 9.04 -5.17
C VAL A 208 -9.86 9.79 -5.76
N PHE A 209 -8.72 9.11 -5.98
CA PHE A 209 -7.53 9.71 -6.57
C PHE A 209 -7.82 10.26 -7.97
N ASN A 210 -8.55 9.51 -8.79
CA ASN A 210 -8.89 9.92 -10.16
C ASN A 210 -9.96 11.03 -10.18
N LYS A 211 -10.82 11.12 -9.16
CA LYS A 211 -11.80 12.19 -9.00
C LYS A 211 -11.15 13.52 -8.63
N VAL A 212 -10.17 13.52 -7.73
CA VAL A 212 -9.62 14.77 -7.14
C VAL A 212 -8.28 15.20 -7.72
N LEU A 213 -7.53 14.28 -8.34
CA LEU A 213 -6.25 14.57 -8.95
C LEU A 213 -6.36 14.53 -10.47
N SER A 214 -5.91 15.61 -11.12
CA SER A 214 -5.63 15.57 -12.55
C SER A 214 -4.29 14.89 -12.77
N ARG A 215 -4.26 13.88 -13.65
CA ARG A 215 -3.05 13.14 -14.02
C ARG A 215 -1.91 14.06 -14.50
N ASP A 216 -2.26 15.14 -15.18
CA ASP A 216 -1.27 16.09 -15.74
C ASP A 216 -0.78 17.09 -14.68
N ALA A 217 -1.50 17.24 -13.57
CA ALA A 217 -1.11 18.06 -12.44
C ALA A 217 -0.22 17.33 -11.42
N VAL A 218 -0.11 16.00 -11.52
CA VAL A 218 0.63 15.17 -10.55
C VAL A 218 1.72 14.35 -11.22
N ARG A 219 2.77 14.05 -10.46
CA ARG A 219 3.86 13.22 -11.00
C ARG A 219 3.43 11.76 -11.07
N THR A 220 3.30 11.24 -12.29
CA THR A 220 2.97 9.82 -12.53
C THR A 220 4.09 9.06 -13.23
N ARG A 221 4.11 7.73 -13.04
CA ARG A 221 4.96 6.81 -13.82
C ARG A 221 4.22 5.49 -14.05
N LEU A 222 4.31 4.94 -15.26
CA LEU A 222 3.64 3.68 -15.59
C LEU A 222 4.11 2.52 -14.71
N TYR A 223 3.16 1.70 -14.27
CA TYR A 223 3.40 0.57 -13.35
C TYR A 223 4.59 -0.33 -13.74
N ARG A 224 4.71 -0.67 -15.03
CA ARG A 224 5.74 -1.58 -15.56
C ARG A 224 7.19 -1.09 -15.36
N TYR A 225 7.38 0.17 -14.99
CA TYR A 225 8.68 0.76 -14.69
C TYR A 225 8.85 1.12 -13.20
N THR A 226 7.81 0.90 -12.39
CA THR A 226 7.73 1.36 -11.00
C THR A 226 7.48 0.18 -10.06
N CYS A 227 6.30 -0.42 -10.11
CA CYS A 227 5.84 -1.42 -9.16
C CYS A 227 4.81 -2.35 -9.83
N ASN A 228 4.89 -3.63 -9.52
CA ASN A 228 3.90 -4.63 -9.92
C ASN A 228 3.22 -5.21 -8.69
N GLN A 229 2.03 -5.79 -8.86
CA GLN A 229 1.24 -6.41 -7.79
C GLN A 229 0.92 -7.88 -8.13
N GLY A 230 0.86 -8.75 -7.12
CA GLY A 230 0.41 -10.14 -7.27
C GLY A 230 1.38 -11.10 -7.98
N ASN A 231 2.64 -10.70 -8.18
CA ASN A 231 3.63 -11.59 -8.78
C ASN A 231 4.15 -12.63 -7.77
N PHE A 232 4.55 -12.20 -6.57
CA PHE A 232 5.09 -13.09 -5.53
C PHE A 232 4.00 -13.88 -4.81
N THR A 233 2.83 -13.29 -4.60
CA THR A 233 1.71 -13.90 -3.86
C THR A 233 0.43 -13.88 -4.69
N ASN A 234 -0.64 -14.45 -4.16
CA ASN A 234 -2.00 -14.38 -4.69
C ASN A 234 -3.01 -14.31 -3.53
N GLU A 235 -4.29 -14.24 -3.88
CA GLU A 235 -5.38 -14.20 -2.89
C GLU A 235 -5.29 -15.37 -1.89
N HIS A 236 -5.05 -16.60 -2.36
CA HIS A 236 -4.94 -17.76 -1.49
C HIS A 236 -3.85 -17.58 -0.43
N PHE A 237 -2.61 -17.23 -0.82
CA PHE A 237 -1.51 -17.08 0.13
C PHE A 237 -1.60 -15.81 1.00
N GLN A 238 -2.26 -14.76 0.52
CA GLN A 238 -2.46 -13.54 1.29
C GLN A 238 -3.53 -13.72 2.37
N TYR A 239 -4.58 -14.50 2.08
CA TYR A 239 -5.77 -14.64 2.92
C TYR A 239 -5.97 -16.07 3.45
N ILE A 240 -4.94 -16.91 3.46
CA ILE A 240 -5.07 -18.30 3.92
C ILE A 240 -5.61 -18.41 5.35
N ASP A 241 -5.22 -17.47 6.22
CA ASP A 241 -5.65 -17.39 7.63
C ASP A 241 -6.89 -16.49 7.82
N LYS A 242 -7.39 -15.90 6.73
CA LYS A 242 -8.61 -15.06 6.73
C LYS A 242 -9.32 -15.14 5.37
N PRO A 243 -9.90 -16.29 4.97
CA PRO A 243 -10.41 -16.49 3.61
C PRO A 243 -11.54 -15.55 3.19
N GLU A 244 -12.34 -15.11 4.17
CA GLU A 244 -13.39 -14.07 4.02
C GLU A 244 -12.80 -12.65 3.99
N GLY A 245 -11.48 -12.48 4.09
CA GLY A 245 -10.81 -11.20 4.26
C GLY A 245 -10.70 -10.35 3.00
N LYS A 246 -11.02 -10.90 1.82
CA LYS A 246 -10.93 -10.15 0.57
C LYS A 246 -12.09 -9.16 0.45
N TRP A 247 -11.73 -7.89 0.28
CA TRP A 247 -12.68 -6.78 0.25
C TRP A 247 -13.81 -6.92 -0.77
N THR A 248 -13.55 -7.51 -1.94
CA THR A 248 -14.57 -7.71 -2.98
C THR A 248 -15.71 -8.61 -2.52
N ARG A 249 -15.46 -9.50 -1.54
CA ARG A 249 -16.47 -10.33 -0.89
C ARG A 249 -17.08 -9.63 0.32
N GLN A 250 -16.24 -9.03 1.16
CA GLN A 250 -16.69 -8.36 2.39
C GLN A 250 -17.67 -7.22 2.13
N GLN A 251 -17.40 -6.36 1.14
CA GLN A 251 -18.29 -5.23 0.82
C GLN A 251 -19.68 -5.66 0.29
N GLN A 252 -19.85 -6.93 -0.08
CA GLN A 252 -21.16 -7.48 -0.48
C GLN A 252 -21.93 -8.06 0.71
N GLN A 253 -21.25 -8.30 1.84
CA GLN A 253 -21.80 -8.93 3.04
C GLN A 253 -22.08 -7.93 4.15
N ILE A 254 -21.29 -6.86 4.26
CA ILE A 254 -21.41 -5.83 5.28
C ILE A 254 -21.32 -4.43 4.66
N ASP A 255 -21.96 -3.46 5.31
CA ASP A 255 -21.74 -2.05 4.99
C ASP A 255 -20.26 -1.70 5.23
N VAL A 256 -19.67 -0.97 4.28
CA VAL A 256 -18.27 -0.54 4.38
C VAL A 256 -18.08 0.50 5.46
N VAL A 257 -19.09 1.36 5.64
CA VAL A 257 -19.15 2.44 6.62
C VAL A 257 -20.27 2.12 7.59
N ARG A 258 -19.95 2.11 8.89
CA ARG A 258 -20.94 1.94 9.95
C ARG A 258 -21.90 3.14 9.95
N LYS A 259 -23.19 2.86 9.99
CA LYS A 259 -24.24 3.86 10.20
C LYS A 259 -24.15 4.42 11.62
N LEU A 260 -24.32 5.73 11.74
CA LEU A 260 -24.48 6.37 13.04
C LEU A 260 -25.85 5.94 13.59
N GLU A 261 -25.87 5.42 14.82
CA GLU A 261 -27.14 5.17 15.48
C GLU A 261 -27.79 6.51 15.89
N PRO A 262 -29.13 6.61 15.98
CA PRO A 262 -29.77 7.82 16.46
C PRO A 262 -29.32 8.15 17.89
N GLY A 263 -28.43 9.15 18.05
CA GLY A 263 -27.95 9.63 19.35
C GLY A 263 -26.43 9.62 19.56
N GLU A 264 -25.65 9.14 18.59
CA GLU A 264 -24.18 9.37 18.48
C GLU A 264 -23.88 10.63 17.66
#